data_AF-A0A8B6HT85-F1
#
_entry.id   AF-A0A8B6HT85-F1
#
_cell.length_a   1.000
_cell.length_b   1.000
_cell.length_c   1.000
_cell.angle_alpha   90.00
_cell.angle_beta   90.00
_cell.angle_gamma   90.00
#
_symmetry.space_group_name_H-M   'P 1'
#
loop_
_entity.id
_entity.type
_entity.pdbx_description
1 polymer ?
#
loop_
_entity_poly.entity_id
_entity_poly.type
_entity_poly.pdbx_seq_one_letter_code
_entity_poly.pdbx_strand_id
1 'polypeptide(L)'
;MSSLEERREARRRRRQQEEESGETETPAEDTSSRRSRRRRGTEDDIDTSATEEVTSTRSRRRRGEEEETDSAPVSVPEPESQPQVNNNAEEEESRRREEEEEAERQRQAAEETRRRQQEEEDRRRREDEERRQREEEEQRKREEEERLERERQEAEEREREEAARQMEEQQKKKKGKRKGLGGLSPEKKKMLKDNEYSSSDDDDDPYYTFIEEGSKFWNAEKKRILEQRITHLHDLESMDKGDLVKLCKQLHQQLSKLEEEVYDWEVKIRKQDQEIITLTLKVNDSKGKFAKPVLKKVNKTESKFKKLTSKTSKDKADFRDNLKSTGQSKFAIDEEEKAE
;
A
#
# COMPACT_ATOMS: atom_id res chain seq x y z
N MET A 1 -28.97 38.54 -4.61
CA MET A 1 -29.20 37.33 -3.78
C MET A 1 -28.03 36.38 -4.01
N SER A 2 -27.54 35.71 -2.96
CA SER A 2 -26.23 35.04 -2.88
C SER A 2 -26.04 33.94 -3.94
N SER A 3 -24.88 33.90 -4.61
CA SER A 3 -24.53 32.90 -5.65
C SER A 3 -24.59 31.44 -5.18
N LEU A 4 -24.64 31.23 -3.86
CA LEU A 4 -24.85 29.95 -3.21
C LEU A 4 -26.31 29.47 -3.29
N GLU A 5 -27.27 30.39 -3.21
CA GLU A 5 -28.70 30.11 -3.37
C GLU A 5 -28.98 29.67 -4.80
N GLU A 6 -28.41 30.38 -5.77
CA GLU A 6 -28.56 30.11 -7.21
C GLU A 6 -27.97 28.73 -7.60
N ARG A 7 -26.83 28.36 -6.99
CA ARG A 7 -26.24 27.01 -7.16
C ARG A 7 -27.09 25.89 -6.55
N ARG A 8 -27.75 26.17 -5.41
CA ARG A 8 -28.66 25.20 -4.77
C ARG A 8 -29.93 25.03 -5.59
N GLU A 9 -30.45 26.12 -6.14
CA GLU A 9 -31.64 26.11 -6.98
C GLU A 9 -31.38 25.41 -8.32
N ALA A 10 -30.22 25.62 -8.95
CA ALA A 10 -29.80 24.90 -10.14
C ALA A 10 -29.71 23.39 -9.94
N ARG A 11 -29.23 22.93 -8.77
CA ARG A 11 -29.21 21.51 -8.42
C ARG A 11 -30.60 20.93 -8.22
N ARG A 12 -31.54 21.70 -7.65
CA ARG A 12 -32.94 21.27 -7.51
C ARG A 12 -33.62 21.14 -8.87
N ARG A 13 -33.41 22.11 -9.77
CA ARG A 13 -33.97 22.07 -11.13
C ARG A 13 -33.44 20.89 -11.94
N ARG A 14 -32.14 20.59 -11.83
CA ARG A 14 -31.54 19.43 -12.50
C ARG A 14 -32.14 18.11 -12.01
N ARG A 15 -32.35 17.97 -10.70
CA ARG A 15 -32.95 16.77 -10.11
C ARG A 15 -34.42 16.58 -10.52
N GLN A 16 -35.17 17.67 -10.62
CA GLN A 16 -36.54 17.65 -11.14
C GLN A 16 -36.59 17.28 -12.62
N GLN A 17 -35.64 17.77 -13.42
CA GLN A 17 -35.51 17.37 -14.83
C GLN A 17 -35.13 15.89 -14.99
N GLU A 18 -34.23 15.37 -14.15
CA GLU A 18 -33.85 13.95 -14.13
C GLU A 18 -34.99 13.03 -13.66
N GLU A 19 -35.88 13.52 -12.77
CA GLU A 19 -37.09 12.80 -12.34
C GLU A 19 -38.23 12.87 -13.38
N GLU A 20 -38.36 13.98 -14.14
CA GLU A 20 -39.32 14.11 -15.25
C GLU A 20 -38.89 13.37 -16.52
N SER A 21 -37.59 13.21 -16.77
CA SER A 21 -37.09 12.57 -17.99
C SER A 21 -37.06 11.04 -17.92
N GLY A 22 -37.28 10.42 -16.75
CA GLY A 22 -37.43 8.97 -16.60
C GLY A 22 -36.22 8.13 -17.05
N GLU A 23 -35.05 8.75 -17.24
CA GLU A 23 -33.83 8.08 -17.69
C GLU A 23 -32.92 7.77 -16.50
N THR A 24 -33.10 6.59 -15.90
CA THR A 24 -32.14 6.05 -14.93
C THR A 24 -30.96 5.43 -15.67
N GLU A 25 -29.91 6.21 -15.95
CA GLU A 25 -28.60 5.64 -16.29
C GLU A 25 -27.92 5.10 -15.04
N THR A 26 -27.81 3.78 -14.94
CA THR A 26 -27.03 3.07 -13.94
C THR A 26 -25.53 3.21 -14.22
N PRO A 27 -24.69 3.66 -13.26
CA PRO A 27 -23.24 3.56 -13.43
C PRO A 27 -22.76 2.18 -13.00
N ALA A 28 -21.99 1.57 -13.90
CA ALA A 28 -21.35 0.26 -13.79
C ALA A 28 -20.45 0.13 -12.55
N GLU A 29 -20.40 -1.11 -12.08
CA GLU A 29 -19.69 -1.61 -10.90
C GLU A 29 -18.18 -1.33 -10.95
N ASP A 30 -17.67 -0.64 -9.92
CA ASP A 30 -16.26 -0.67 -9.59
C ASP A 30 -16.09 -1.48 -8.30
N THR A 31 -15.48 -2.65 -8.47
CA THR A 31 -15.17 -3.61 -7.43
C THR A 31 -14.00 -3.11 -6.59
N SER A 32 -14.22 -2.83 -5.30
CA SER A 32 -13.30 -3.10 -4.18
C SER A 32 -13.58 -2.18 -3.00
N SER A 33 -14.41 -2.64 -2.07
CA SER A 33 -14.26 -2.38 -0.63
C SER A 33 -15.36 -3.11 0.16
N ARG A 34 -14.93 -3.83 1.22
CA ARG A 34 -15.73 -4.36 2.34
C ARG A 34 -16.53 -5.65 2.11
N ARG A 35 -15.88 -6.80 2.34
CA ARG A 35 -16.35 -7.72 3.39
C ARG A 35 -15.30 -8.75 3.78
N SER A 36 -15.24 -9.02 5.08
CA SER A 36 -14.71 -10.25 5.68
C SER A 36 -13.20 -10.33 5.93
N ARG A 37 -12.82 -9.93 7.15
CA ARG A 37 -11.71 -10.54 7.88
C ARG A 37 -12.03 -12.02 8.06
N ARG A 38 -11.34 -12.90 7.34
CA ARG A 38 -11.14 -14.29 7.76
C ARG A 38 -9.66 -14.63 7.67
N ARG A 39 -9.20 -15.16 8.80
CA ARG A 39 -7.86 -15.66 9.10
C ARG A 39 -7.35 -16.56 7.99
N ARG A 40 -6.10 -16.32 7.58
CA ARG A 40 -5.30 -17.24 6.78
C ARG A 40 -4.61 -18.16 7.78
N GLY A 41 -4.89 -19.46 7.70
CA GLY A 41 -4.10 -20.48 8.36
C GLY A 41 -2.76 -20.64 7.66
N THR A 42 -1.76 -21.00 8.45
CA THR A 42 -0.58 -21.75 8.00
C THR A 42 -0.62 -23.06 8.77
N GLU A 43 -0.71 -24.13 8.00
CA GLU A 43 -0.54 -25.52 8.41
C GLU A 43 0.94 -25.73 8.75
N ASP A 44 1.20 -26.40 9.86
CA ASP A 44 2.38 -27.25 10.05
C ASP A 44 1.94 -28.39 10.98
N ASP A 45 1.87 -29.59 10.40
CA ASP A 45 1.75 -30.89 11.04
C ASP A 45 3.01 -31.19 11.87
N ILE A 46 2.88 -31.50 13.17
CA ILE A 46 3.64 -32.60 13.79
C ILE A 46 2.76 -33.35 14.80
N ASP A 47 2.75 -34.65 14.54
CA ASP A 47 2.15 -35.84 15.11
C ASP A 47 2.01 -35.99 16.65
N THR A 48 1.01 -36.80 16.94
CA THR A 48 0.47 -37.33 18.17
C THR A 48 1.24 -38.54 18.75
N SER A 49 1.28 -38.63 20.09
CA SER A 49 1.00 -39.83 20.91
C SER A 49 0.98 -39.35 22.38
N ALA A 50 0.12 -39.77 23.29
CA ALA A 50 -0.51 -41.07 23.47
C ALA A 50 -1.76 -40.95 24.38
N THR A 51 -2.76 -41.75 24.06
CA THR A 51 -3.62 -42.57 24.95
C THR A 51 -4.53 -41.85 25.95
N GLU A 52 -5.85 -41.82 25.77
CA GLU A 52 -6.85 -42.89 26.08
C GLU A 52 -7.74 -42.31 27.22
N GLU A 53 -9.07 -42.36 27.28
CA GLU A 53 -10.07 -43.28 26.73
C GLU A 53 -11.50 -42.64 26.83
N VAL A 54 -12.30 -42.88 25.77
CA VAL A 54 -13.78 -43.03 25.63
C VAL A 54 -14.76 -42.03 26.29
N THR A 55 -15.53 -41.22 25.53
CA THR A 55 -16.75 -41.51 24.70
C THR A 55 -17.89 -42.17 25.51
N SER A 56 -19.18 -41.91 25.38
CA SER A 56 -20.04 -41.08 24.53
C SER A 56 -21.50 -41.40 24.92
N THR A 57 -22.43 -40.46 24.66
CA THR A 57 -23.89 -40.65 24.38
C THR A 57 -24.77 -41.27 25.48
N ARG A 58 -25.75 -40.55 26.06
CA ARG A 58 -27.04 -40.05 25.52
C ARG A 58 -28.08 -41.14 25.18
N SER A 59 -29.24 -40.99 25.84
CA SER A 59 -30.62 -41.26 25.38
C SER A 59 -31.31 -42.61 25.67
N ARG A 60 -32.29 -42.51 26.58
CA ARG A 60 -33.73 -42.78 26.40
C ARG A 60 -34.22 -44.14 25.85
N ARG A 61 -35.03 -44.75 26.73
CA ARG A 61 -36.50 -45.04 26.60
C ARG A 61 -36.95 -46.49 26.36
N ARG A 62 -38.08 -46.77 27.04
CA ARG A 62 -39.15 -47.78 26.84
C ARG A 62 -38.90 -49.18 27.43
N ARG A 63 -39.88 -49.98 27.86
CA ARG A 63 -41.34 -49.89 28.17
C ARG A 63 -41.82 -51.35 28.35
N GLY A 64 -42.75 -51.60 29.29
CA GLY A 64 -43.67 -52.77 29.29
C GLY A 64 -43.15 -53.97 30.07
N GLU A 65 -43.82 -54.37 31.17
CA GLU A 65 -44.90 -55.39 31.27
C GLU A 65 -44.25 -56.76 31.55
N GLU A 66 -44.56 -57.45 32.66
CA GLU A 66 -45.66 -58.43 32.73
C GLU A 66 -46.29 -58.53 34.14
N GLU A 67 -47.62 -58.74 34.14
CA GLU A 67 -48.49 -59.19 35.23
C GLU A 67 -48.49 -60.73 35.36
N GLU A 68 -48.85 -61.25 36.54
CA GLU A 68 -49.70 -62.45 36.81
C GLU A 68 -49.63 -62.68 38.34
N THR A 69 -50.64 -62.45 39.19
CA THR A 69 -51.96 -63.10 39.42
C THR A 69 -51.95 -64.63 39.39
N ASP A 70 -52.08 -65.29 40.55
CA ASP A 70 -53.22 -66.20 40.77
C ASP A 70 -53.49 -66.56 42.26
N SER A 71 -54.78 -66.44 42.61
CA SER A 71 -55.64 -67.22 43.51
C SER A 71 -55.30 -67.65 44.96
N ALA A 72 -56.25 -67.31 45.84
CA ALA A 72 -56.47 -67.72 47.24
C ALA A 72 -56.85 -69.22 47.40
N PRO A 73 -56.95 -69.80 48.64
CA PRO A 73 -58.22 -69.71 49.41
C PRO A 73 -58.17 -69.85 50.98
N VAL A 74 -59.17 -69.22 51.63
CA VAL A 74 -60.05 -69.72 52.74
C VAL A 74 -59.50 -70.04 54.15
N SER A 75 -59.88 -69.17 55.12
CA SER A 75 -60.66 -69.36 56.39
C SER A 75 -60.35 -70.58 57.32
N VAL A 76 -60.20 -70.55 58.67
CA VAL A 76 -60.94 -70.03 59.88
C VAL A 76 -60.16 -70.57 61.15
N PRO A 77 -60.38 -70.25 62.47
CA PRO A 77 -60.88 -69.07 63.23
C PRO A 77 -59.91 -68.51 64.33
N GLU A 78 -60.28 -67.34 64.88
CA GLU A 78 -59.95 -66.72 66.20
C GLU A 78 -60.25 -67.63 67.43
N PRO A 79 -60.06 -67.20 68.70
CA PRO A 79 -59.13 -66.22 69.32
C PRO A 79 -58.47 -66.76 70.62
N GLU A 80 -57.50 -66.08 71.22
CA GLU A 80 -57.41 -66.01 72.69
C GLU A 80 -56.57 -64.80 73.18
N SER A 81 -57.32 -63.83 73.69
CA SER A 81 -57.06 -62.83 74.72
C SER A 81 -55.73 -62.85 75.51
N GLN A 82 -55.18 -61.62 75.70
CA GLN A 82 -54.74 -60.96 76.96
C GLN A 82 -53.37 -60.26 76.83
N PRO A 83 -53.08 -59.23 77.63
CA PRO A 83 -53.82 -58.00 77.87
C PRO A 83 -53.06 -56.79 77.29
N GLN A 84 -53.77 -55.69 77.03
CA GLN A 84 -53.14 -54.38 76.81
C GLN A 84 -52.35 -54.00 78.06
N VAL A 85 -51.02 -54.02 77.96
CA VAL A 85 -50.17 -53.28 78.89
C VAL A 85 -50.08 -51.87 78.34
N ASN A 86 -50.53 -50.90 79.13
CA ASN A 86 -50.41 -49.49 78.82
C ASN A 86 -48.92 -49.12 78.65
N ASN A 87 -48.43 -49.15 77.42
CA ASN A 87 -47.11 -48.66 77.05
C ASN A 87 -47.14 -47.18 76.61
N ASN A 88 -48.07 -46.38 77.15
CA ASN A 88 -48.06 -44.92 76.93
C ASN A 88 -46.76 -44.27 77.42
N ALA A 89 -46.09 -44.87 78.41
CA ALA A 89 -44.81 -44.38 78.90
C ALA A 89 -43.63 -44.71 77.96
N GLU A 90 -43.60 -45.92 77.39
CA GLU A 90 -42.53 -46.34 76.47
C GLU A 90 -42.67 -45.69 75.08
N GLU A 91 -43.90 -45.51 74.58
CA GLU A 91 -44.14 -44.75 73.34
C GLU A 91 -43.83 -43.26 73.48
N GLU A 92 -44.17 -42.63 74.62
CA GLU A 92 -43.75 -41.24 74.87
C GLU A 92 -42.22 -41.12 74.97
N GLU A 93 -41.54 -42.08 75.58
CA GLU A 93 -40.08 -42.06 75.70
C GLU A 93 -39.39 -42.28 74.34
N SER A 94 -39.92 -43.16 73.48
CA SER A 94 -39.45 -43.32 72.09
C SER A 94 -39.68 -42.07 71.25
N ARG A 95 -40.85 -41.42 71.35
CA ARG A 95 -41.12 -40.15 70.63
C ARG A 95 -40.20 -39.02 71.08
N ARG A 96 -39.89 -38.93 72.39
CA ARG A 96 -38.93 -37.94 72.90
C ARG A 96 -37.51 -38.20 72.39
N ARG A 97 -37.10 -39.47 72.27
CA ARG A 97 -35.80 -39.83 71.67
C ARG A 97 -35.75 -39.55 70.17
N GLU A 98 -36.83 -39.83 69.44
CA GLU A 98 -36.95 -39.50 68.01
C GLU A 98 -36.96 -37.98 67.78
N GLU A 99 -37.67 -37.21 68.60
CA GLU A 99 -37.67 -35.74 68.57
C GLU A 99 -36.28 -35.17 68.91
N GLU A 100 -35.57 -35.77 69.88
CA GLU A 100 -34.20 -35.38 70.23
C GLU A 100 -33.21 -35.72 69.10
N GLU A 101 -33.32 -36.88 68.47
CA GLU A 101 -32.52 -37.29 67.32
C GLU A 101 -32.85 -36.46 66.07
N GLU A 102 -34.10 -36.08 65.86
CA GLU A 102 -34.50 -35.15 64.80
C GLU A 102 -33.98 -33.74 65.08
N ALA A 103 -34.05 -33.25 66.31
CA ALA A 103 -33.48 -31.97 66.70
C ALA A 103 -31.94 -31.96 66.56
N GLU A 104 -31.27 -33.07 66.86
CA GLU A 104 -29.84 -33.23 66.64
C GLU A 104 -29.50 -33.25 65.15
N ARG A 105 -30.24 -33.99 64.32
CA ARG A 105 -30.11 -33.97 62.85
C ARG A 105 -30.34 -32.59 62.26
N GLN A 106 -31.33 -31.84 62.77
CA GLN A 106 -31.60 -30.46 62.34
C GLN A 106 -30.46 -29.52 62.75
N ARG A 107 -29.87 -29.70 63.95
CA ARG A 107 -28.68 -28.94 64.38
C ARG A 107 -27.45 -29.26 63.53
N GLN A 108 -27.20 -30.54 63.24
CA GLN A 108 -26.10 -30.97 62.36
C GLN A 108 -26.29 -30.45 60.93
N ALA A 109 -27.51 -30.50 60.38
CA ALA A 109 -27.81 -29.92 59.07
C ALA A 109 -27.69 -28.38 59.05
N ALA A 110 -28.09 -27.69 60.12
CA ALA A 110 -27.92 -26.25 60.27
C ALA A 110 -26.43 -25.86 60.40
N GLU A 111 -25.64 -26.67 61.10
CA GLU A 111 -24.19 -26.47 61.23
C GLU A 111 -23.47 -26.73 59.90
N GLU A 112 -23.85 -27.80 59.19
CA GLU A 112 -23.29 -28.13 57.88
C GLU A 112 -23.62 -27.06 56.83
N THR A 113 -24.85 -26.54 56.81
CA THR A 113 -25.22 -25.43 55.91
C THR A 113 -24.46 -24.15 56.24
N ARG A 114 -24.28 -23.82 57.52
CA ARG A 114 -23.45 -22.68 57.94
C ARG A 114 -21.99 -22.86 57.53
N ARG A 115 -21.43 -24.05 57.68
CA ARG A 115 -20.07 -24.39 57.24
C ARG A 115 -19.93 -24.29 55.72
N ARG A 116 -20.88 -24.81 54.95
CA ARG A 116 -20.91 -24.68 53.48
C ARG A 116 -20.99 -23.22 53.03
N GLN A 117 -21.79 -22.39 53.72
CA GLN A 117 -21.87 -20.95 53.45
C GLN A 117 -20.54 -20.24 53.74
N GLN A 118 -19.87 -20.58 54.84
CA GLN A 118 -18.54 -20.04 55.17
C GLN A 118 -17.48 -20.47 54.16
N GLU A 119 -17.45 -21.75 53.78
CA GLU A 119 -16.53 -22.28 52.76
C GLU A 119 -16.78 -21.65 51.38
N GLU A 120 -18.04 -21.41 51.00
CA GLU A 120 -18.39 -20.72 49.75
C GLU A 120 -17.99 -19.23 49.78
N GLU A 121 -18.18 -18.54 50.92
CA GLU A 121 -17.75 -17.15 51.09
C GLU A 121 -16.23 -17.02 51.03
N ASP A 122 -15.50 -17.91 51.69
CA ASP A 122 -14.03 -17.96 51.64
C ASP A 122 -13.53 -18.28 50.22
N ARG A 123 -14.22 -19.17 49.50
CA ARG A 123 -13.92 -19.46 48.10
C ARG A 123 -14.12 -18.22 47.23
N ARG A 124 -15.24 -17.50 47.37
CA ARG A 124 -15.50 -16.25 46.65
C ARG A 124 -14.45 -15.18 46.96
N ARG A 125 -14.04 -15.04 48.22
CA ARG A 125 -12.98 -14.11 48.65
C ARG A 125 -11.65 -14.44 47.97
N ARG A 126 -11.26 -15.72 47.91
CA ARG A 126 -10.04 -16.16 47.21
C ARG A 126 -10.11 -15.91 45.71
N GLU A 127 -11.24 -16.18 45.07
CA GLU A 127 -11.46 -15.92 43.65
C GLU A 127 -11.39 -14.42 43.32
N ASP A 128 -11.98 -13.57 44.16
CA ASP A 128 -11.90 -12.11 44.01
C ASP A 128 -10.48 -11.57 44.25
N GLU A 129 -9.75 -12.12 45.22
CA GLU A 129 -8.35 -11.76 45.49
C GLU A 129 -7.44 -12.17 44.33
N GLU A 130 -7.61 -13.39 43.80
CA GLU A 130 -6.88 -13.88 42.64
C GLU A 130 -7.20 -13.04 41.39
N ARG A 131 -8.47 -12.65 41.20
CA ARG A 131 -8.89 -11.76 40.11
C ARG A 131 -8.21 -10.39 40.20
N ARG A 132 -8.12 -9.80 41.41
CA ARG A 132 -7.41 -8.53 41.64
C ARG A 132 -5.91 -8.67 41.36
N GLN A 133 -5.28 -9.75 41.83
CA GLN A 133 -3.86 -10.00 41.57
C GLN A 133 -3.57 -10.14 40.06
N ARG A 134 -4.42 -10.84 39.32
CA ARG A 134 -4.30 -10.96 37.85
C ARG A 134 -4.47 -9.62 37.15
N GLU A 135 -5.44 -8.79 37.56
CA GLU A 135 -5.65 -7.45 37.01
C GLU A 135 -4.47 -6.51 37.31
N GLU A 136 -3.91 -6.55 38.51
CA GLU A 136 -2.70 -5.79 38.88
C GLU A 136 -1.46 -6.25 38.10
N GLU A 137 -1.27 -7.56 37.93
CA GLU A 137 -0.16 -8.10 37.12
C GLU A 137 -0.30 -7.71 35.65
N GLU A 138 -1.52 -7.74 35.10
CA GLU A 138 -1.78 -7.31 33.72
C GLU A 138 -1.56 -5.79 33.55
N GLN A 139 -1.94 -4.98 34.54
CA GLN A 139 -1.64 -3.54 34.53
C GLN A 139 -0.13 -3.28 34.57
N ARG A 140 0.62 -3.97 35.44
CA ARG A 140 2.08 -3.86 35.48
C ARG A 140 2.74 -4.24 34.16
N LYS A 141 2.29 -5.32 33.52
CA LYS A 141 2.78 -5.73 32.20
C LYS A 141 2.50 -4.69 31.12
N ARG A 142 1.30 -4.11 31.11
CA ARG A 142 0.94 -3.04 30.16
C ARG A 142 1.76 -1.77 30.38
N GLU A 143 2.00 -1.37 31.62
CA GLU A 143 2.85 -0.23 31.95
C GLU A 143 4.33 -0.46 31.58
N GLU A 144 4.83 -1.68 31.77
CA GLU A 144 6.19 -2.07 31.37
C GLU A 144 6.33 -2.10 29.84
N GLU A 145 5.35 -2.66 29.13
CA GLU A 145 5.30 -2.66 27.66
C GLU A 145 5.24 -1.24 27.09
N GLU A 146 4.40 -0.36 27.67
CA GLU A 146 4.32 1.05 27.27
C GLU A 146 5.63 1.80 27.54
N ARG A 147 6.30 1.51 28.66
CA ARG A 147 7.63 2.08 28.96
C ARG A 147 8.67 1.63 27.93
N LEU A 148 8.70 0.35 27.59
CA LEU A 148 9.62 -0.20 26.61
C LEU A 148 9.34 0.32 25.19
N GLU A 149 8.07 0.53 24.84
CA GLU A 149 7.68 1.15 23.57
C GLU A 149 8.12 2.62 23.51
N ARG A 150 7.93 3.39 24.59
CA ARG A 150 8.43 4.78 24.68
C ARG A 150 9.95 4.86 24.58
N GLU A 151 10.68 3.96 25.26
CA GLU A 151 12.13 3.88 25.18
C GLU A 151 12.60 3.54 23.75
N ARG A 152 11.91 2.61 23.07
CA ARG A 152 12.18 2.27 21.67
C ARG A 152 11.91 3.45 20.73
N GLN A 153 10.81 4.17 20.94
CA GLN A 153 10.49 5.37 20.16
C GLN A 153 11.52 6.48 20.38
N GLU A 154 11.95 6.71 21.62
CA GLU A 154 12.98 7.70 21.95
C GLU A 154 14.35 7.29 21.38
N ALA A 155 14.71 6.00 21.42
CA ALA A 155 15.92 5.49 20.79
C ALA A 155 15.91 5.68 19.27
N GLU A 156 14.78 5.38 18.61
CA GLU A 156 14.62 5.61 17.17
C GLU A 156 14.65 7.11 16.82
N GLU A 157 14.07 7.97 17.67
CA GLU A 157 14.13 9.42 17.49
C GLU A 157 15.55 9.95 17.66
N ARG A 158 16.30 9.47 18.66
CA ARG A 158 17.73 9.79 18.84
C ARG A 158 18.57 9.31 17.66
N GLU A 159 18.33 8.10 17.14
CA GLU A 159 19.02 7.59 15.95
C GLU A 159 18.70 8.44 14.71
N ARG A 160 17.43 8.84 14.53
CA ARG A 160 17.02 9.74 13.45
C ARG A 160 17.62 11.13 13.60
N GLU A 161 17.72 11.66 14.82
CA GLU A 161 18.36 12.94 15.09
C GLU A 161 19.86 12.88 14.84
N GLU A 162 20.54 11.82 15.28
CA GLU A 162 21.95 11.57 14.99
C GLU A 162 22.19 11.40 13.49
N ALA A 163 21.36 10.65 12.79
CA ALA A 163 21.41 10.53 11.33
C ALA A 163 21.17 11.88 10.64
N ALA A 164 20.23 12.69 11.13
CA ALA A 164 19.98 14.04 10.64
C ALA A 164 21.18 14.96 10.88
N ARG A 165 21.82 14.91 12.06
CA ARG A 165 23.05 15.64 12.39
C ARG A 165 24.22 15.18 11.54
N GLN A 166 24.38 13.87 11.28
CA GLN A 166 25.39 13.33 10.38
C GLN A 166 25.14 13.79 8.94
N MET A 167 23.88 13.79 8.48
CA MET A 167 23.52 14.30 7.16
C MET A 167 23.73 15.82 7.06
N GLU A 168 23.41 16.57 8.10
CA GLU A 168 23.67 18.01 8.19
C GLU A 168 25.17 18.31 8.25
N GLU A 169 25.96 17.53 8.98
CA GLU A 169 27.41 17.64 9.05
C GLU A 169 28.06 17.22 7.72
N GLN A 170 27.54 16.20 7.04
CA GLN A 170 27.93 15.86 5.67
C GLN A 170 27.55 16.99 4.70
N GLN A 171 26.39 17.63 4.86
CA GLN A 171 26.02 18.81 4.09
C GLN A 171 26.89 20.02 4.42
N LYS A 172 27.28 20.24 5.69
CA LYS A 172 28.21 21.29 6.12
C LYS A 172 29.63 21.00 5.68
N LYS A 173 30.08 19.75 5.64
CA LYS A 173 31.35 19.33 5.01
C LYS A 173 31.30 19.47 3.49
N LYS A 174 30.13 19.29 2.84
CA LYS A 174 29.91 19.62 1.41
C LYS A 174 29.81 21.14 1.15
N LYS A 175 29.36 21.93 2.11
CA LYS A 175 29.29 23.41 2.05
C LYS A 175 30.61 24.08 2.47
N GLY A 176 31.37 23.46 3.37
CA GLY A 176 32.61 23.93 3.99
C GLY A 176 33.88 23.38 3.32
N LYS A 177 33.81 22.24 2.63
CA LYS A 177 34.63 22.04 1.43
C LYS A 177 34.17 23.11 0.46
N ARG A 178 34.99 24.15 0.29
CA ARG A 178 34.93 25.17 -0.78
C ARG A 178 33.95 24.75 -1.85
N LYS A 179 32.86 25.52 -2.03
CA LYS A 179 31.94 25.49 -3.19
C LYS A 179 32.62 24.76 -4.34
N GLY A 180 32.09 23.58 -4.69
CA GLY A 180 32.72 22.58 -5.57
C GLY A 180 33.49 23.17 -6.76
N LEU A 181 34.57 22.49 -7.16
CA LEU A 181 35.47 22.86 -8.25
C LEU A 181 35.61 24.40 -8.43
N GLY A 182 36.46 25.02 -7.60
CA GLY A 182 37.01 26.35 -7.95
C GLY A 182 36.51 27.57 -7.19
N GLY A 183 35.69 27.47 -6.13
CA GLY A 183 35.51 28.59 -5.18
C GLY A 183 34.96 29.91 -5.76
N LEU A 184 34.29 29.86 -6.92
CA LEU A 184 33.75 31.05 -7.59
C LEU A 184 32.55 31.66 -6.82
N SER A 185 32.49 32.99 -6.78
CA SER A 185 31.35 33.77 -6.26
C SER A 185 30.05 33.38 -6.98
N PRO A 186 28.86 33.42 -6.33
CA PRO A 186 27.58 33.12 -6.99
C PRO A 186 27.35 33.90 -8.28
N GLU A 187 27.78 35.17 -8.33
CA GLU A 187 27.72 35.99 -9.54
C GLU A 187 28.64 35.46 -10.64
N LYS A 188 29.88 35.08 -10.28
CA LYS A 188 30.82 34.53 -11.25
C LYS A 188 30.40 33.14 -11.75
N LYS A 189 29.70 32.36 -10.92
CA LYS A 189 29.05 31.11 -11.34
C LYS A 189 27.84 31.35 -12.24
N LYS A 190 27.07 32.40 -11.97
CA LYS A 190 25.96 32.81 -12.83
C LYS A 190 26.48 33.30 -14.18
N MET A 191 27.50 34.16 -14.20
CA MET A 191 28.16 34.60 -15.44
C MET A 191 28.83 33.45 -16.18
N LEU A 192 29.43 32.46 -15.50
CA LEU A 192 29.94 31.27 -16.17
C LEU A 192 28.83 30.43 -16.78
N LYS A 193 27.71 30.28 -16.06
CA LYS A 193 26.55 29.52 -16.51
C LYS A 193 25.79 30.26 -17.62
N ASP A 194 25.73 31.58 -17.56
CA ASP A 194 25.16 32.45 -18.59
C ASP A 194 26.10 32.51 -19.80
N ASN A 195 27.43 32.46 -19.64
CA ASN A 195 28.35 32.26 -20.76
C ASN A 195 28.30 30.83 -21.30
N GLU A 196 28.06 29.82 -20.46
CA GLU A 196 27.88 28.43 -20.89
C GLU A 196 26.58 28.30 -21.68
N TYR A 197 25.48 28.90 -21.21
CA TYR A 197 24.21 28.97 -21.94
C TYR A 197 24.28 29.91 -23.14
N SER A 198 24.94 31.06 -23.07
CA SER A 198 25.07 32.00 -24.20
C SER A 198 26.03 31.47 -25.25
N SER A 199 27.15 30.83 -24.88
CA SER A 199 27.91 30.01 -25.82
C SER A 199 27.07 28.86 -26.35
N SER A 200 26.17 28.26 -25.55
CA SER A 200 25.24 27.21 -26.00
C SER A 200 23.91 27.73 -26.59
N ASP A 201 23.75 29.05 -26.77
CA ASP A 201 22.56 29.69 -27.37
C ASP A 201 23.02 30.39 -28.67
N ASP A 202 24.26 30.87 -28.74
CA ASP A 202 24.94 31.30 -29.96
C ASP A 202 25.50 30.09 -30.76
N ASP A 203 25.82 28.97 -30.09
CA ASP A 203 25.89 27.63 -30.70
C ASP A 203 24.56 26.93 -30.45
N ASP A 204 23.78 26.60 -31.48
CA ASP A 204 22.65 25.65 -31.37
C ASP A 204 23.00 24.52 -30.37
N ASP A 205 22.23 24.36 -29.28
CA ASP A 205 22.45 23.43 -28.14
C ASP A 205 23.46 22.33 -28.50
N PRO A 206 24.66 22.29 -27.88
CA PRO A 206 25.77 21.42 -28.32
C PRO A 206 25.38 19.95 -28.40
N TYR A 207 24.33 19.54 -27.69
CA TYR A 207 23.74 18.21 -27.81
C TYR A 207 22.93 18.04 -29.11
N TYR A 208 22.14 19.03 -29.49
CA TYR A 208 21.35 19.06 -30.73
C TYR A 208 22.23 19.19 -31.97
N THR A 209 23.25 20.06 -31.97
CA THR A 209 24.24 20.12 -33.06
C THR A 209 25.03 18.84 -33.17
N PHE A 210 25.47 18.25 -32.06
CA PHE A 210 26.12 16.93 -32.08
C PHE A 210 25.20 15.81 -32.62
N ILE A 211 23.90 15.85 -32.30
CA ILE A 211 22.91 14.91 -32.86
C ILE A 211 22.68 15.18 -34.36
N GLU A 212 22.57 16.43 -34.78
CA GLU A 212 22.35 16.79 -36.18
C GLU A 212 23.57 16.53 -37.05
N GLU A 213 24.75 16.97 -36.62
CA GLU A 213 26.03 16.68 -37.27
C GLU A 213 26.33 15.19 -37.22
N GLY A 214 26.05 14.53 -36.10
CA GLY A 214 26.10 13.07 -36.00
C GLY A 214 25.16 12.41 -36.99
N SER A 215 23.92 12.88 -37.11
CA SER A 215 22.94 12.38 -38.07
C SER A 215 23.40 12.63 -39.51
N LYS A 216 23.94 13.82 -39.81
CA LYS A 216 24.53 14.14 -41.12
C LYS A 216 25.72 13.24 -41.44
N PHE A 217 26.61 12.99 -40.47
CA PHE A 217 27.74 12.07 -40.59
C PHE A 217 27.25 10.64 -40.84
N TRP A 218 26.36 10.10 -40.01
CA TRP A 218 25.79 8.76 -40.19
C TRP A 218 25.00 8.62 -41.48
N ASN A 219 24.32 9.67 -41.94
CA ASN A 219 23.64 9.70 -43.24
C ASN A 219 24.63 9.71 -44.40
N ALA A 220 25.72 10.48 -44.30
CA ALA A 220 26.79 10.49 -45.30
C ALA A 220 27.51 9.13 -45.35
N GLU A 221 27.80 8.54 -44.20
CA GLU A 221 28.39 7.22 -44.10
C GLU A 221 27.44 6.13 -44.60
N LYS A 222 26.14 6.23 -44.30
CA LYS A 222 25.10 5.36 -44.89
C LYS A 222 25.09 5.47 -46.40
N LYS A 223 25.16 6.68 -46.97
CA LYS A 223 25.26 6.88 -48.43
C LYS A 223 26.52 6.23 -48.98
N ARG A 224 27.68 6.44 -48.34
CA ARG A 224 28.96 5.83 -48.73
C ARG A 224 28.90 4.30 -48.74
N ILE A 225 28.31 3.70 -47.69
CA ILE A 225 28.13 2.25 -47.59
C ILE A 225 27.16 1.74 -48.66
N LEU A 226 26.06 2.46 -48.90
CA LEU A 226 25.10 2.09 -49.96
C LEU A 226 25.73 2.16 -51.34
N GLU A 227 26.52 3.19 -51.65
CA GLU A 227 27.26 3.30 -52.91
C GLU A 227 28.28 2.16 -53.08
N GLN A 228 28.88 1.67 -51.98
CA GLN A 228 29.78 0.51 -52.01
C GLN A 228 29.04 -0.83 -52.17
N ARG A 229 27.87 -0.99 -51.54
CA ARG A 229 27.08 -2.24 -51.59
C ARG A 229 26.24 -2.37 -52.86
N ILE A 230 25.73 -1.26 -53.39
CA ILE A 230 24.90 -1.24 -54.59
C ILE A 230 25.82 -1.12 -55.81
N THR A 231 25.99 -2.23 -56.52
CA THR A 231 26.66 -2.21 -57.83
C THR A 231 25.80 -1.43 -58.81
N HIS A 232 26.39 -0.44 -59.49
CA HIS A 232 25.72 0.28 -60.56
C HIS A 232 25.32 -0.71 -61.67
N LEU A 233 24.07 -0.65 -62.12
CA LEU A 233 23.61 -1.47 -63.24
C LEU A 233 24.39 -1.07 -64.50
N HIS A 234 24.90 -2.08 -65.22
CA HIS A 234 25.51 -1.89 -66.53
C HIS A 234 24.47 -1.39 -67.54
N ASP A 235 24.95 -0.84 -68.65
CA ASP A 235 24.09 -0.33 -69.72
C ASP A 235 23.20 -1.44 -70.30
N LEU A 236 21.92 -1.39 -69.92
CA LEU A 236 20.94 -2.42 -70.23
C LEU A 236 20.59 -2.47 -71.72
N GLU A 237 20.77 -1.37 -72.46
CA GLU A 237 20.47 -1.30 -73.89
C GLU A 237 21.48 -2.06 -74.75
N SER A 238 22.68 -2.28 -74.22
CA SER A 238 23.77 -2.99 -74.90
C SER A 238 23.72 -4.52 -74.72
N MET A 239 22.83 -5.05 -73.87
CA MET A 239 22.82 -6.46 -73.48
C MET A 239 21.89 -7.31 -74.36
N ASP A 240 22.30 -8.54 -74.69
CA ASP A 240 21.44 -9.52 -75.36
C ASP A 240 20.33 -10.04 -74.41
N LYS A 241 19.23 -10.51 -75.00
CA LYS A 241 18.07 -11.05 -74.25
C LYS A 241 18.46 -12.19 -73.31
N GLY A 242 19.42 -13.04 -73.69
CA GLY A 242 19.90 -14.12 -72.83
C GLY A 242 20.60 -13.62 -71.57
N ASP A 243 21.42 -12.57 -71.70
CA ASP A 243 22.17 -11.98 -70.58
C ASP A 243 21.28 -11.13 -69.69
N LEU A 244 20.26 -10.47 -70.25
CA LEU A 244 19.24 -9.75 -69.49
C LEU A 244 18.48 -10.69 -68.54
N VAL A 245 18.10 -11.89 -69.02
CA VAL A 245 17.42 -12.91 -68.19
C VAL A 245 18.33 -13.43 -67.08
N LYS A 246 19.63 -13.61 -67.34
CA LYS A 246 20.59 -14.02 -66.30
C LYS A 246 20.73 -12.94 -65.22
N LEU A 247 20.84 -11.67 -65.62
CA LEU A 247 20.92 -10.55 -64.70
C LEU A 247 19.67 -10.46 -63.80
N CYS A 248 18.47 -10.60 -64.36
CA CYS A 248 17.23 -10.62 -63.56
C CYS A 248 17.23 -11.75 -62.52
N LYS A 249 17.70 -12.95 -62.88
CA LYS A 249 17.79 -14.08 -61.95
C LYS A 249 18.82 -13.84 -60.85
N GLN A 250 19.96 -13.25 -61.18
CA GLN A 250 21.00 -12.89 -60.21
C GLN A 250 20.51 -11.84 -59.21
N LEU A 251 19.88 -10.76 -59.69
CA LEU A 251 19.30 -9.72 -58.84
C LEU A 251 18.21 -10.28 -57.92
N HIS A 252 17.36 -11.17 -58.43
CA HIS A 252 16.34 -11.83 -57.60
C HIS A 252 16.95 -12.70 -56.50
N GLN A 253 18.00 -13.47 -56.81
CA GLN A 253 18.71 -14.26 -55.80
C GLN A 253 19.41 -13.37 -54.75
N GLN A 254 20.00 -12.26 -55.17
CA GLN A 254 20.60 -11.29 -54.25
C GLN A 254 19.54 -10.64 -53.36
N LEU A 255 18.39 -10.25 -53.92
CA LEU A 255 17.27 -9.70 -53.16
C LEU A 255 16.80 -10.66 -52.08
N SER A 256 16.60 -11.94 -52.42
CA SER A 256 16.16 -12.95 -51.45
C SER A 256 17.14 -13.10 -50.27
N LYS A 257 18.45 -13.03 -50.51
CA LYS A 257 19.47 -13.09 -49.45
C LYS A 257 19.48 -11.83 -48.60
N LEU A 258 19.36 -10.65 -49.23
CA LEU A 258 19.32 -9.38 -48.51
C LEU A 258 18.06 -9.28 -47.63
N GLU A 259 16.94 -9.82 -48.08
CA GLU A 259 15.69 -9.83 -47.32
C GLU A 259 15.78 -10.73 -46.08
N GLU A 260 16.48 -11.87 -46.17
CA GLU A 260 16.86 -12.69 -45.02
C GLU A 260 17.75 -11.91 -44.03
N GLU A 261 18.80 -11.22 -44.52
CA GLU A 261 19.66 -10.37 -43.68
C GLU A 261 18.88 -9.26 -42.98
N VAL A 262 17.95 -8.60 -43.68
CA VAL A 262 17.09 -7.55 -43.10
C VAL A 262 16.24 -8.12 -41.98
N TYR A 263 15.61 -9.27 -42.19
CA TYR A 263 14.81 -9.93 -41.16
C TYR A 263 15.63 -10.24 -39.90
N ASP A 264 16.84 -10.78 -40.06
CA ASP A 264 17.75 -11.06 -38.94
C ASP A 264 18.11 -9.79 -38.15
N TRP A 265 18.38 -8.68 -38.85
CA TRP A 265 18.66 -7.39 -38.22
C TRP A 265 17.44 -6.84 -37.49
N GLU A 266 16.25 -6.91 -38.08
CA GLU A 266 15.03 -6.45 -37.42
C GLU A 266 14.74 -7.25 -36.14
N VAL A 267 14.94 -8.57 -36.16
CA VAL A 267 14.78 -9.41 -34.97
C VAL A 267 15.78 -9.01 -33.88
N LYS A 268 17.03 -8.72 -34.24
CA LYS A 268 18.05 -8.24 -33.28
C LYS A 268 17.67 -6.88 -32.67
N ILE A 269 17.25 -5.92 -33.51
CA ILE A 269 16.81 -4.59 -33.06
C ILE A 269 15.60 -4.73 -32.13
N ARG A 270 14.58 -5.52 -32.50
CA ARG A 270 13.40 -5.75 -31.65
C ARG A 270 13.76 -6.34 -30.29
N LYS A 271 14.74 -7.25 -30.22
CA LYS A 271 15.23 -7.81 -28.94
C LYS A 271 15.92 -6.73 -28.11
N GLN A 272 16.75 -5.89 -28.72
CA GLN A 272 17.40 -4.78 -28.04
C GLN A 272 16.40 -3.74 -27.53
N ASP A 273 15.37 -3.40 -28.31
CA ASP A 273 14.31 -2.49 -27.88
C ASP A 273 13.54 -3.04 -26.68
N GLN A 274 13.21 -4.34 -26.69
CA GLN A 274 12.59 -5.00 -25.53
C GLN A 274 13.48 -4.98 -24.29
N GLU A 275 14.80 -5.17 -24.46
CA GLU A 275 15.77 -5.06 -23.38
C GLU A 275 15.83 -3.63 -22.84
N ILE A 276 15.90 -2.61 -23.71
CA ILE A 276 15.88 -1.20 -23.32
C ILE A 276 14.61 -0.87 -22.54
N ILE A 277 13.44 -1.32 -23.00
CA ILE A 277 12.17 -1.11 -22.30
C ILE A 277 12.20 -1.78 -20.92
N THR A 278 12.69 -3.01 -20.85
CA THR A 278 12.80 -3.77 -19.60
C THR A 278 13.76 -3.10 -18.61
N LEU A 279 14.92 -2.64 -19.08
CA LEU A 279 15.90 -1.93 -18.28
C LEU A 279 15.37 -0.56 -17.83
N THR A 280 14.69 0.16 -18.71
CA THR A 280 14.07 1.46 -18.40
C THR A 280 13.02 1.30 -17.30
N LEU A 281 12.20 0.25 -17.37
CA LEU A 281 11.24 -0.08 -16.33
C LEU A 281 11.93 -0.38 -15.00
N LYS A 282 12.98 -1.23 -14.99
CA LYS A 282 13.78 -1.53 -13.79
C LYS A 282 14.43 -0.29 -13.19
N VAL A 283 14.97 0.60 -14.02
CA VAL A 283 15.56 1.87 -13.58
C VAL A 283 14.50 2.76 -12.96
N ASN A 284 13.30 2.83 -13.54
CA ASN A 284 12.21 3.63 -13.00
C ASN A 284 11.67 3.07 -11.67
N ASP A 285 11.56 1.75 -11.55
CA ASP A 285 11.13 1.10 -10.30
C ASP A 285 12.18 1.27 -9.19
N SER A 286 13.48 1.12 -9.53
CA SER A 286 14.60 1.28 -8.57
C SER A 286 14.86 2.74 -8.17
N LYS A 287 14.69 3.69 -9.09
CA LYS A 287 14.77 5.13 -8.82
C LYS A 287 13.56 5.65 -8.02
N GLY A 288 12.55 4.79 -7.80
CA GLY A 288 11.30 5.10 -7.13
C GLY A 288 10.28 5.68 -8.11
N LYS A 289 9.18 4.97 -8.31
CA LYS A 289 8.08 5.30 -9.25
C LYS A 289 7.37 6.65 -9.00
N PHE A 290 7.80 7.45 -8.03
CA PHE A 290 7.20 8.74 -7.69
C PHE A 290 8.22 9.73 -7.12
N ALA A 291 9.12 10.26 -7.96
CA ALA A 291 9.49 11.66 -7.77
C ALA A 291 8.28 12.51 -8.20
N LYS A 292 7.25 12.61 -7.33
CA LYS A 292 6.06 13.42 -7.60
C LYS A 292 6.57 14.80 -8.04
N PRO A 293 6.40 15.20 -9.31
CA PRO A 293 6.86 16.51 -9.74
C PRO A 293 6.12 17.51 -8.86
N VAL A 294 6.86 18.29 -8.08
CA VAL A 294 6.27 19.25 -7.14
C VAL A 294 5.40 20.18 -7.97
N LEU A 295 4.07 20.06 -7.80
CA LEU A 295 3.10 20.86 -8.54
C LEU A 295 3.32 22.33 -8.18
N LYS A 296 4.08 23.05 -9.00
CA LYS A 296 4.24 24.49 -8.87
C LYS A 296 2.90 25.14 -9.23
N LYS A 297 2.42 26.07 -8.39
CA LYS A 297 1.22 26.87 -8.67
C LYS A 297 1.48 27.77 -9.88
N VAL A 298 1.23 27.24 -11.08
CA VAL A 298 1.31 27.99 -12.33
C VAL A 298 0.07 28.88 -12.46
N ASN A 299 0.27 30.20 -12.38
CA ASN A 299 -0.82 31.15 -12.61
C ASN A 299 -1.09 31.25 -14.12
N LYS A 300 -2.33 30.96 -14.54
CA LYS A 300 -2.74 30.97 -15.95
C LYS A 300 -2.73 32.37 -16.60
N THR A 301 -2.52 33.44 -15.83
CA THR A 301 -2.47 34.81 -16.35
C THR A 301 -1.29 35.04 -17.28
N GLU A 302 -0.11 34.48 -16.99
CA GLU A 302 1.10 34.70 -17.79
C GLU A 302 0.96 34.11 -19.20
N SER A 303 0.41 32.88 -19.31
CA SER A 303 0.15 32.24 -20.61
C SER A 303 -0.95 32.93 -21.41
N LYS A 304 -1.92 33.58 -20.74
CA LYS A 304 -2.96 34.38 -21.41
C LYS A 304 -2.42 35.72 -21.92
N PHE A 305 -1.53 36.36 -21.16
CA PHE A 305 -0.84 37.57 -21.61
C PHE A 305 0.06 37.28 -22.81
N LYS A 306 0.84 36.19 -22.78
CA LYS A 306 1.72 35.79 -23.90
C LYS A 306 0.96 35.58 -25.22
N LYS A 307 -0.29 35.09 -25.16
CA LYS A 307 -1.15 34.84 -26.33
C LYS A 307 -1.83 36.11 -26.86
N LEU A 308 -1.98 37.13 -26.01
CA LEU A 308 -2.47 38.45 -26.40
C LEU A 308 -1.32 39.30 -26.97
N THR A 309 -0.16 39.29 -26.32
CA THR A 309 1.04 40.02 -26.77
C THR A 309 1.65 39.43 -28.03
N SER A 310 1.63 38.11 -28.26
CA SER A 310 2.13 37.53 -29.52
C SER A 310 1.31 37.94 -30.75
N LYS A 311 0.09 38.45 -30.58
CA LYS A 311 -0.78 38.93 -31.67
C LYS A 311 -0.70 40.45 -31.90
N THR A 312 -0.18 41.21 -30.94
CA THR A 312 -0.14 42.68 -31.01
C THR A 312 1.25 43.27 -30.74
N SER A 313 2.24 42.47 -30.38
CA SER A 313 3.57 42.92 -29.99
C SER A 313 4.60 42.15 -30.80
N LYS A 314 4.99 42.74 -31.94
CA LYS A 314 6.27 42.44 -32.60
C LYS A 314 7.44 43.05 -31.83
N ASP A 315 7.13 43.89 -30.84
CA ASP A 315 8.07 44.49 -29.91
C ASP A 315 8.21 43.55 -28.72
N LYS A 316 9.42 43.00 -28.59
CA LYS A 316 9.85 42.23 -27.42
C LYS A 316 9.46 43.06 -26.20
N ALA A 317 8.61 42.51 -25.33
CA ALA A 317 8.30 43.12 -24.04
C ALA A 317 9.53 42.95 -23.12
N ASP A 318 10.64 43.54 -23.52
CA ASP A 318 11.84 43.64 -22.73
C ASP A 318 11.52 44.63 -21.61
N PHE A 319 11.72 44.19 -20.37
CA PHE A 319 11.48 44.99 -19.17
C PHE A 319 12.18 46.36 -19.20
N ARG A 320 13.21 46.49 -20.05
CA ARG A 320 13.99 47.71 -20.29
C ARG A 320 13.17 48.82 -20.95
N ASP A 321 12.16 48.50 -21.75
CA ASP A 321 11.41 49.51 -22.53
C ASP A 321 10.46 50.34 -21.66
N ASN A 322 10.10 49.85 -20.48
CA ASN A 322 9.34 50.61 -19.48
C ASN A 322 10.22 51.44 -18.54
N LEU A 323 11.56 51.38 -18.67
CA LEU A 323 12.45 52.27 -17.93
C LEU A 323 12.80 53.50 -18.77
N LYS A 324 12.62 54.69 -18.18
CA LYS A 324 13.14 55.94 -18.74
C LYS A 324 14.68 55.90 -18.70
N SER A 325 15.33 55.64 -19.83
CA SER A 325 16.79 55.78 -19.97
C SER A 325 17.15 57.26 -19.80
N THR A 326 18.09 57.58 -18.91
CA THR A 326 18.57 58.95 -18.69
C THR A 326 19.68 59.37 -19.67
N GLY A 327 19.90 58.61 -20.75
CA GLY A 327 20.80 58.99 -21.84
C GLY A 327 22.27 59.16 -21.46
N GLN A 328 22.67 58.84 -20.24
CA GLN A 328 24.03 59.03 -19.74
C GLN A 328 24.65 57.66 -19.41
N SER A 329 25.42 57.13 -20.36
CA SER A 329 26.36 56.05 -20.10
C SER A 329 27.50 56.60 -19.26
N LYS A 330 27.47 56.40 -17.93
CA LYS A 330 28.58 56.79 -17.03
C LYS A 330 29.83 55.90 -17.17
N PHE A 331 29.87 55.01 -18.17
CA PHE A 331 30.95 54.05 -18.38
C PHE A 331 31.41 53.95 -19.84
N ALA A 332 31.04 54.90 -20.71
CA ALA A 332 31.71 55.02 -22.00
C ALA A 332 33.11 55.59 -21.74
N ILE A 333 34.14 54.75 -21.96
CA ILE A 333 35.54 55.18 -21.97
C ILE A 333 35.71 56.00 -23.24
N ASP A 334 35.91 57.30 -23.12
CA ASP A 334 36.35 58.16 -24.23
C ASP A 334 37.76 57.73 -24.63
N GLU A 335 37.90 57.13 -25.82
CA GLU A 335 39.19 57.01 -26.51
C GLU A 335 39.60 58.41 -26.98
N GLU A 336 40.52 59.05 -26.25
CA GLU A 336 41.23 60.24 -26.73
C GLU A 336 42.13 59.86 -27.92
N GLU A 337 41.71 60.21 -29.14
CA GLU A 337 42.57 60.32 -30.30
C GLU A 337 43.66 61.36 -30.04
N LYS A 338 44.90 60.90 -29.81
CA LYS A 338 46.09 61.75 -29.97
C LYS A 338 46.41 61.89 -31.46
N ALA A 339 46.04 63.02 -32.02
CA ALA A 339 46.66 63.57 -33.22
C ALA A 339 47.83 64.48 -32.79
N GLU A 340 49.07 63.96 -32.86
CA GLU A 340 50.25 64.65 -33.39
C GLU A 340 51.41 63.67 -33.61
#